data_AF-A0A1B8P3W8-F1
#
_entry.id   AF-A0A1B8P3W8-F1
#
_cell.length_a   1.000
_cell.length_b   1.000
_cell.length_c   1.000
_cell.angle_alpha   90.00
_cell.angle_beta   90.00
_cell.angle_gamma   90.00
#
_symmetry.space_group_name_H-M   'P 1'
#
loop_
_entity.id
_entity.type
_entity.pdbx_description
1 polymer ?
#
loop_
_entity_poly.entity_id
_entity_poly.type
_entity_poly.pdbx_seq_one_letter_code
_entity_poly.pdbx_strand_id
1 'polypeptide(L)' 'MEWRKVSSYCIRSDCGRFRIAKWVCSGEPWYLLSDGDTTVGWYRDASKAKDKAEELANG' A
#
# COMPACT_ATOMS: atom_id res chain seq x y z
N MET A 1 12.56 5.96 -15.23
CA MET A 1 12.13 5.03 -14.16
C MET A 1 10.77 4.47 -14.57
N GLU A 2 10.66 3.17 -14.78
CA GLU A 2 9.40 2.52 -15.17
C GLU A 2 8.73 1.92 -13.93
N TRP A 3 7.50 2.35 -13.66
CA TRP A 3 6.66 1.79 -12.61
C TRP A 3 5.82 0.67 -13.19
N ARG A 4 5.97 -0.54 -12.65
CA ARG A 4 5.18 -1.70 -13.04
C ARG A 4 4.34 -2.16 -11.88
N LYS A 5 3.03 -2.23 -12.07
CA LYS A 5 2.13 -2.86 -11.09
C LYS A 5 2.33 -4.36 -11.18
N VAL A 6 2.90 -4.97 -10.14
CA VAL A 6 3.28 -6.39 -10.16
C VAL A 6 2.15 -7.29 -9.68
N SER A 7 1.37 -6.82 -8.71
CA SER A 7 0.16 -7.56 -8.33
C SER A 7 -0.84 -6.68 -7.60
N SER A 8 -2.12 -6.89 -7.92
CA SER A 8 -3.27 -6.36 -7.19
C SER A 8 -3.60 -7.20 -5.95
N TYR A 9 -2.64 -7.96 -5.40
CA TYR A 9 -2.81 -8.58 -4.07
C TYR A 9 -3.03 -7.47 -3.06
N CYS A 10 -4.31 -7.14 -2.87
CA CYS A 10 -4.79 -6.30 -1.82
C CYS A 10 -4.41 -7.00 -0.52
N ILE A 11 -3.37 -6.52 0.16
CA ILE A 11 -3.37 -6.67 1.61
C ILE A 11 -4.49 -5.73 2.04
N ARG A 12 -5.71 -6.27 2.14
CA ARG A 12 -6.80 -5.55 2.79
C ARG A 12 -6.32 -5.33 4.21
N SER A 13 -6.24 -4.06 4.60
CA SER A 13 -6.12 -3.77 6.02
C SER A 13 -7.33 -4.39 6.72
N ASP A 14 -7.17 -4.83 7.96
CA ASP A 14 -8.21 -5.52 8.74
C ASP A 14 -9.50 -4.69 8.81
N CYS A 15 -9.36 -3.36 8.80
CA CYS A 15 -10.45 -2.39 8.79
C CYS A 15 -11.19 -2.24 7.43
N GLY A 16 -10.77 -2.92 6.36
CA GLY A 16 -11.42 -2.92 5.03
C GLY A 16 -11.40 -1.60 4.26
N ARG A 17 -11.07 -0.48 4.93
CA ARG A 17 -11.03 0.89 4.43
C ARG A 17 -9.81 1.16 3.56
N PHE A 18 -8.64 0.74 4.05
CA PHE A 18 -7.37 0.95 3.35
C PHE A 18 -7.00 -0.25 2.46
N ARG A 19 -6.45 0.06 1.29
CA ARG A 19 -5.93 -0.89 0.30
C ARG A 19 -4.43 -0.70 0.14
N ILE A 20 -3.69 -1.80 0.13
CA ILE A 20 -2.26 -1.79 -0.17
C ILE A 20 -2.04 -2.51 -1.50
N ALA A 21 -1.41 -1.82 -2.46
CA ALA A 21 -1.07 -2.37 -3.76
C ALA A 21 0.45 -2.48 -3.93
N LYS A 22 0.93 -3.60 -4.49
CA LYS A 22 2.36 -3.81 -4.75
C LYS A 22 2.73 -3.32 -6.15
N TRP A 23 3.76 -2.50 -6.19
CA TRP A 23 4.42 -1.97 -7.37
C TRP A 23 5.88 -2.38 -7.36
N VAL A 24 6.51 -2.37 -8.53
CA VAL A 24 7.95 -2.47 -8.67
C VAL A 24 8.41 -1.29 -9.53
N CYS A 25 9.41 -0.58 -9.04
CA CYS A 25 10.04 0.52 -9.75
C CYS A 25 11.52 0.19 -9.88
N SER A 26 12.02 0.10 -11.11
CA SER A 26 13.43 -0.19 -11.40
C SER A 26 13.98 -1.45 -10.69
N GLY A 27 13.13 -2.48 -10.51
CA GLY A 27 13.49 -3.72 -9.83
C GLY A 27 13.27 -3.72 -8.31
N GLU A 28 13.03 -2.58 -7.69
CA GLU A 28 12.73 -2.47 -6.25
C GLU A 28 11.22 -2.54 -5.98
N PRO A 29 10.76 -3.30 -4.97
CA PRO A 29 9.36 -3.35 -4.59
C PRO A 29 8.93 -2.10 -3.80
N TRP A 30 7.73 -1.63 -4.10
CA TRP A 30 7.05 -0.52 -3.44
C TRP A 30 5.60 -0.91 -3.14
N TYR A 31 5.05 -0.35 -2.07
CA TYR A 31 3.71 -0.63 -1.58
C TYR A 31 2.96 0.70 -1.48
N LEU A 32 1.91 0.84 -2.28
CA LEU A 32 1.03 1.99 -2.29
C LEU A 32 -0.10 1.76 -1.30
N LEU A 33 -0.22 2.61 -0.29
CA LEU A 33 -1.38 2.67 0.60
C LEU A 33 -2.39 3.68 0.05
N SER A 34 -3.64 3.24 -0.10
CA SER A 34 -4.75 4.06 -0.59
C SER A 34 -5.98 3.89 0.30
N ASP A 35 -6.70 4.99 0.53
CA ASP A 35 -8.04 5.02 1.12
C ASP A 35 -9.05 5.21 -0.01
N GLY A 36 -9.63 4.12 -0.51
CA GLY A 36 -10.47 4.17 -1.71
C GLY A 36 -9.70 4.66 -2.94
N ASP A 37 -10.00 5.87 -3.39
CA ASP A 37 -9.34 6.55 -4.54
C ASP A 37 -8.17 7.45 -4.10
N THR A 38 -8.10 7.79 -2.81
CA THR A 38 -7.09 8.70 -2.27
C THR A 38 -5.79 7.95 -2.00
N THR A 39 -4.67 8.44 -2.53
CA THR A 39 -3.35 7.94 -2.17
C THR A 39 -2.92 8.51 -0.82
N VAL A 40 -2.66 7.62 0.15
CA VAL A 40 -2.16 7.99 1.48
C VAL A 40 -0.64 8.09 1.46
N GLY A 41 0.04 7.13 0.83
CA GLY A 41 1.50 7.14 0.79
C GLY A 41 2.13 5.92 0.14
N TRP A 42 3.45 6.00 -0.05
CA TRP A 42 4.28 4.95 -0.62
C TRP A 42 5.28 4.43 0.40
N TYR A 43 5.41 3.10 0.47
CA TYR A 43 6.26 2.41 1.43
C TYR A 43 7.15 1.41 0.72
N ARG A 44 8.38 1.22 1.21
CA ARG A 44 9.27 0.14 0.74
C ARG A 44 8.96 -1.22 1.39
N ASP A 45 8.23 -1.19 2.50
CA ASP A 45 7.87 -2.38 3.30
C ASP A 45 6.34 -2.53 3.40
N ALA A 46 5.82 -3.73 3.17
CA ALA A 46 4.40 -4.02 3.29
C ALA A 46 3.89 -3.85 4.74
N SER A 47 4.69 -4.26 5.73
CA SER A 47 4.32 -4.14 7.14
C SER A 47 4.17 -2.69 7.59
N LYS A 48 5.01 -1.77 7.08
CA LYS A 48 4.87 -0.33 7.37
C LYS A 48 3.60 0.26 6.76
N ALA A 49 3.26 -0.15 5.54
CA ALA A 49 2.00 0.25 4.92
C ALA A 49 0.79 -0.27 5.73
N LYS A 50 0.88 -1.49 6.27
CA LYS A 50 -0.16 -2.08 7.13
C LYS A 50 -0.27 -1.36 8.47
N ASP A 51 0.85 -1.15 9.16
CA ASP A 51 0.90 -0.44 10.45
C ASP A 51 0.30 0.97 10.33
N LYS A 52 0.66 1.71 9.28
CA LYS A 52 0.07 3.04 9.03
C LYS A 52 -1.43 2.97 8.72
N ALA A 53 -1.87 1.95 7.98
CA ALA A 53 -3.29 1.73 7.72
C ALA A 53 -4.07 1.41 9.00
N GLU A 54 -3.46 0.68 9.93
CA GLU A 54 -4.04 0.36 11.24
C GLU A 54 -4.06 1.60 12.13
N GLU A 55 -2.99 2.40 12.17
CA GLU A 55 -2.94 3.67 12.90
C GLU A 55 -4.03 4.63 12.42
N LEU A 56 -4.17 4.83 11.10
CA LEU A 56 -5.20 5.70 10.52
C LEU A 56 -6.62 5.16 10.67
N ALA A 57 -6.79 3.87 10.91
CA ALA A 57 -8.09 3.26 11.14
C ALA A 57 -8.53 3.32 12.60
N ASN A 58 -7.58 3.36 13.54
CA ASN A 58 -7.85 3.45 14.97
C ASN A 58 -7.79 4.90 15.51
N GLY A 59 -7.29 5.85 14.71
CA GLY A 59 -7.22 7.28 15.04
C GLY A 59 -8.47 8.09 14.71
#